data_AF-A0A5N8X859-F1
#
_entry.id   AF-A0A5N8X859-F1
#
_cell.length_a   1.000
_cell.length_b   1.000
_cell.length_c   1.000
_cell.angle_alpha   90.00
_cell.angle_beta   90.00
_cell.angle_gamma   90.00
#
_symmetry.space_group_name_H-M   'P 1'
#
loop_
_entity.id
_entity.type
_entity.pdbx_description
1 polymer ?
#
loop_
_entity_poly.entity_id
_entity_poly.type
_entity_poly.pdbx_seq_one_letter_code
_entity_poly.pdbx_strand_id
1 'polypeptide(L)'
;PHPQDAPWHQVRLLLRLHRYAREVLRGKDAPVDVRLLTAGQALNRHRDASEAAAAAAAAARTPRIAPATAYALGVLHADQRHEVEAARFGFQQAWQKEAVSTR
;
A
#
# COMPACT_ATOMS: atom_id res chain seq x y z
N PRO A 1 7.63 -7.32 10.50
CA PRO A 1 6.55 -6.40 10.07
C PRO A 1 6.55 -5.14 10.95
N HIS A 2 6.58 -3.94 10.35
CA HIS A 2 6.51 -2.71 11.12
C HIS A 2 5.11 -2.64 11.78
N PRO A 3 4.97 -2.31 13.08
CA PRO A 3 3.70 -2.41 13.79
C PRO A 3 2.59 -1.55 13.16
N GLN A 4 2.98 -0.48 12.46
CA GLN A 4 2.06 0.40 11.77
C GLN A 4 1.50 -0.18 10.46
N ASP A 5 2.09 -1.22 9.86
CA ASP A 5 1.66 -1.75 8.56
C ASP A 5 0.44 -2.70 8.70
N ALA A 6 0.27 -3.35 9.86
CA ALA A 6 -0.80 -4.31 10.12
C ALA A 6 -2.22 -3.72 9.97
N PRO A 7 -2.54 -2.55 10.53
CA PRO A 7 -3.84 -1.90 10.29
C PRO A 7 -4.13 -1.65 8.80
N TRP A 8 -3.13 -1.25 8.01
CA TRP A 8 -3.31 -0.97 6.58
C TRP A 8 -3.59 -2.23 5.76
N HIS A 9 -2.98 -3.36 6.13
CA HIS A 9 -3.33 -4.65 5.53
C HIS A 9 -4.78 -5.05 5.81
N GLN A 10 -5.28 -4.77 7.02
CA GLN A 10 -6.68 -5.01 7.38
C GLN A 10 -7.63 -4.10 6.58
N VAL A 11 -7.32 -2.82 6.44
CA VAL A 11 -8.11 -1.88 5.62
C VAL A 11 -8.20 -2.38 4.16
N ARG A 12 -7.10 -2.91 3.61
CA ARG A 12 -7.09 -3.51 2.26
C ARG A 12 -8.03 -4.70 2.14
N LEU A 13 -8.05 -5.58 3.14
CA LEU A 13 -8.97 -6.72 3.17
C LEU A 13 -10.43 -6.25 3.20
N LEU A 14 -10.76 -5.33 4.11
CA LEU A 14 -12.11 -4.77 4.24
C LEU A 14 -12.57 -4.09 2.95
N LEU A 15 -11.69 -3.34 2.28
CA LEU A 15 -12.01 -2.70 1.01
C LEU A 15 -12.32 -3.72 -0.10
N ARG A 16 -11.55 -4.81 -0.17
CA ARG A 16 -11.81 -5.91 -1.11
C ARG A 16 -13.14 -6.60 -0.84
N LEU A 17 -13.44 -6.91 0.42
CA LEU A 17 -14.72 -7.49 0.83
C LEU A 17 -15.90 -6.59 0.48
N HIS A 18 -15.77 -5.28 0.72
CA HIS A 18 -16.79 -4.30 0.36
C HIS A 18 -17.04 -4.27 -1.16
N ARG A 19 -15.97 -4.29 -1.97
CA ARG A 19 -16.09 -4.33 -3.43
C ARG A 19 -16.80 -5.61 -3.90
N TYR A 20 -16.39 -6.77 -3.40
CA TYR A 20 -17.01 -8.04 -3.77
C TYR A 20 -18.48 -8.13 -3.34
N ALA A 21 -18.82 -7.62 -2.15
CA ALA A 21 -20.22 -7.53 -1.72
C ALA A 21 -21.05 -6.68 -2.69
N ARG A 22 -20.51 -5.54 -3.17
CA ARG A 22 -21.19 -4.70 -4.17
C ARG A 22 -21.36 -5.40 -5.52
N GLU A 23 -20.34 -6.12 -5.98
CA GLU A 23 -20.40 -6.92 -7.22
C GLU A 23 -21.47 -8.01 -7.13
N VAL A 24 -21.56 -8.71 -6.00
CA VAL A 24 -22.59 -9.73 -5.76
C VAL A 24 -23.99 -9.11 -5.70
N LEU A 25 -24.15 -7.97 -5.01
CA LEU A 25 -25.45 -7.33 -4.81
C LEU A 25 -26.01 -6.66 -6.08
N ARG A 26 -25.16 -6.10 -6.94
CA ARG A 26 -25.59 -5.33 -8.11
C ARG A 26 -25.28 -6.00 -9.45
N GLY A 27 -24.55 -7.12 -9.45
CA GLY A 27 -24.21 -7.85 -10.66
C GLY A 27 -23.51 -6.96 -11.70
N LYS A 28 -23.86 -7.15 -12.97
CA LYS A 28 -23.28 -6.40 -14.11
C LYS A 28 -23.64 -4.90 -14.11
N ASP A 29 -24.66 -4.51 -13.36
CA ASP A 29 -25.14 -3.12 -13.29
C ASP A 29 -24.50 -2.34 -12.12
N ALA A 30 -23.50 -2.93 -11.44
CA ALA A 30 -22.76 -2.25 -10.40
C ALA A 30 -21.97 -1.06 -10.97
N PRO A 31 -22.25 0.19 -10.55
CA PRO A 31 -21.47 1.33 -11.00
C PRO A 31 -20.04 1.21 -10.49
N VAL A 32 -19.08 1.39 -11.40
CA VAL A 32 -17.64 1.37 -11.09
C VAL A 32 -17.32 2.58 -10.23
N ASP A 33 -17.00 2.33 -8.96
CA ASP A 33 -16.61 3.38 -8.02
C ASP A 33 -15.12 3.67 -8.16
N VAL A 34 -14.79 4.68 -8.97
CA VAL A 34 -13.41 5.11 -9.24
C VAL A 34 -12.64 5.38 -7.95
N ARG A 35 -13.32 5.91 -6.92
CA ARG A 35 -12.72 6.15 -5.60
C ARG A 35 -12.25 4.87 -4.93
N LEU A 36 -13.08 3.82 -4.97
CA LEU A 36 -12.71 2.53 -4.39
C LEU A 36 -11.58 1.86 -5.19
N LEU A 37 -11.54 2.06 -6.50
CA LEU A 37 -10.45 1.57 -7.34
C LEU A 37 -9.13 2.27 -7.02
N THR A 38 -9.10 3.60 -6.95
CA THR A 38 -7.89 4.36 -6.65
C THR A 38 -7.39 4.11 -5.22
N ALA A 39 -8.30 4.04 -4.25
CA ALA A 39 -7.98 3.63 -2.88
C ALA A 39 -7.42 2.19 -2.84
N GLY A 40 -8.01 1.27 -3.60
CA GLY A 40 -7.53 -0.11 -3.70
C GLY A 40 -6.15 -0.23 -4.32
N GLN A 41 -5.85 0.56 -5.36
CA GLN A 41 -4.52 0.63 -5.98
C GLN A 41 -3.48 1.16 -4.99
N ALA A 42 -3.80 2.22 -4.23
CA ALA A 42 -2.92 2.75 -3.20
C ALA A 42 -2.60 1.70 -2.12
N LEU A 43 -3.61 0.93 -1.67
CA LEU A 43 -3.39 -0.13 -0.67
C LEU A 43 -2.61 -1.34 -1.21
N ASN A 44 -2.70 -1.62 -2.52
CA ASN A 44 -1.84 -2.63 -3.14
C ASN A 44 -0.39 -2.14 -3.18
N ARG A 45 -0.14 -0.89 -3.62
CA ARG A 45 1.21 -0.29 -3.61
C ARG A 45 1.81 -0.26 -2.20
N HIS A 46 1.04 0.09 -1.17
CA HIS A 46 1.48 0.01 0.22
C HIS A 46 1.97 -1.41 0.59
N ARG A 47 1.19 -2.44 0.20
CA ARG A 47 1.52 -3.83 0.52
C ARG A 47 2.78 -4.29 -0.23
N ASP A 48 2.88 -3.98 -1.51
CA ASP A 48 4.02 -4.37 -2.34
C ASP A 48 5.31 -3.68 -1.85
N ALA A 49 5.24 -2.38 -1.51
CA ALA A 49 6.37 -1.64 -0.95
C ALA A 49 6.78 -2.13 0.45
N SER A 50 5.81 -2.45 1.34
CA SER A 50 6.12 -3.01 2.66
C SER A 50 6.79 -4.40 2.55
N GLU A 51 6.32 -5.25 1.64
CA GLU A 51 6.94 -6.56 1.35
C GLU A 51 8.35 -6.40 0.75
N ALA A 52 8.53 -5.49 -0.21
CA ALA A 52 9.83 -5.19 -0.81
C ALA A 52 10.83 -4.65 0.22
N ALA A 53 10.41 -3.73 1.09
CA ALA A 53 11.24 -3.20 2.18
C ALA A 53 11.69 -4.32 3.13
N ALA A 54 10.78 -5.24 3.48
CA ALA A 54 11.10 -6.39 4.33
C ALA A 54 12.08 -7.36 3.65
N ALA A 55 11.90 -7.61 2.35
CA ALA A 55 12.80 -8.44 1.56
C ALA A 55 14.20 -7.83 1.45
N ALA A 56 14.31 -6.52 1.18
CA ALA A 56 15.59 -5.81 1.14
C ALA A 56 16.33 -5.91 2.49
N ALA A 57 15.62 -5.68 3.60
CA ALA A 57 16.18 -5.81 4.94
C ALA A 57 16.62 -7.26 5.27
N ALA A 58 15.87 -8.26 4.79
CA ALA A 58 16.26 -9.66 4.94
C ALA A 58 17.50 -10.01 4.12
N ALA A 59 17.56 -9.57 2.86
CA ALA A 59 18.71 -9.76 1.99
C ALA A 59 19.98 -9.12 2.58
N ALA A 60 19.86 -7.95 3.21
CA ALA A 60 20.97 -7.24 3.85
C ALA A 60 21.57 -7.99 5.06
N ARG A 61 20.86 -9.01 5.60
CA ARG A 61 21.37 -9.88 6.67
C ARG A 61 22.06 -11.15 6.16
N THR A 62 22.15 -11.33 4.85
CA THR A 62 22.79 -12.51 4.26
C THR A 62 24.29 -12.55 4.63
N PRO A 63 24.83 -13.68 5.12
CA PRO A 63 26.24 -13.77 5.46
C PRO A 63 27.15 -13.51 4.25
N ARG A 64 28.31 -12.87 4.48
CA ARG A 64 29.36 -12.61 3.47
C ARG A 64 28.94 -11.73 2.28
N ILE A 65 27.91 -10.91 2.41
CA ILE A 65 27.61 -9.89 1.39
C ILE A 65 28.67 -8.79 1.38
N ALA A 66 28.96 -8.24 0.21
CA ALA A 66 29.87 -7.11 0.08
C ALA A 66 29.27 -5.85 0.73
N PRO A 67 30.10 -4.97 1.35
CA PRO A 67 29.61 -3.74 1.96
C PRO A 67 28.81 -2.83 1.01
N ALA A 68 29.24 -2.73 -0.25
CA ALA A 68 28.52 -1.96 -1.27
C ALA A 68 27.11 -2.51 -1.54
N THR A 69 26.95 -3.84 -1.54
CA THR A 69 25.65 -4.49 -1.70
C THR A 69 24.76 -4.23 -0.50
N ALA A 70 25.30 -4.32 0.72
CA ALA A 70 24.55 -4.02 1.94
C ALA A 70 24.05 -2.55 1.95
N TYR A 71 24.89 -1.61 1.52
CA TYR A 71 24.51 -0.20 1.38
C TYR A 71 23.38 0.00 0.38
N ALA A 72 23.48 -0.59 -0.81
CA ALA A 72 22.44 -0.50 -1.83
C ALA A 72 21.10 -1.07 -1.34
N LEU A 73 21.12 -2.19 -0.61
CA LEU A 73 19.93 -2.77 0.03
C LEU A 73 19.36 -1.87 1.13
N GLY A 74 20.21 -1.14 1.86
CA GLY A 74 19.78 -0.12 2.83
C GLY A 74 19.05 1.06 2.17
N VAL A 75 19.59 1.57 1.06
CA VAL A 75 18.94 2.64 0.27
C VAL A 75 17.61 2.15 -0.31
N LEU A 76 17.59 0.95 -0.89
CA LEU A 76 16.36 0.35 -1.40
C LEU A 76 15.31 0.16 -0.28
N HIS A 77 15.73 -0.30 0.90
CA HIS A 77 14.83 -0.41 2.04
C HIS A 77 14.21 0.95 2.39
N ALA A 78 15.01 2.01 2.48
CA ALA A 78 14.54 3.36 2.80
C ALA A 78 13.58 3.91 1.73
N ASP A 79 13.91 3.74 0.45
CA ASP A 79 13.05 4.09 -0.68
C ASP A 79 11.67 3.42 -0.58
N GLN A 80 11.65 2.11 -0.31
CA GLN A 80 10.40 1.37 -0.14
C GLN A 80 9.62 1.80 1.11
N ARG A 81 10.29 2.26 2.18
CA ARG A 81 9.61 2.89 3.33
C ARG A 81 8.97 4.22 2.95
N HIS A 82 9.59 5.03 2.09
CA HIS A 82 8.96 6.24 1.58
C HIS A 82 7.75 5.93 0.68
N GLU A 83 7.84 4.92 -0.18
CA GLU A 83 6.71 4.46 -1.00
C GLU A 83 5.53 3.96 -0.15
N VAL A 84 5.80 3.32 1.00
CA VAL A 84 4.75 2.96 1.98
C VAL A 84 4.01 4.21 2.46
N GLU A 85 4.72 5.28 2.85
CA GLU A 85 4.08 6.52 3.31
C GLU A 85 3.37 7.26 2.15
N ALA A 86 3.97 7.30 0.96
CA ALA A 86 3.35 7.88 -0.24
C ALA A 86 2.04 7.14 -0.62
N ALA A 87 2.00 5.82 -0.46
CA ALA A 87 0.81 5.02 -0.67
C ALA A 87 -0.28 5.30 0.38
N ARG A 88 0.09 5.53 1.65
CA ARG A 88 -0.87 5.95 2.70
C ARG A 88 -1.48 7.32 2.37
N PHE A 89 -0.64 8.27 1.95
CA PHE A 89 -1.10 9.58 1.51
C PHE A 89 -2.03 9.46 0.30
N GLY A 90 -1.66 8.66 -0.71
CA GLY A 90 -2.50 8.39 -1.87
C GLY A 90 -3.85 7.76 -1.52
N PHE A 91 -3.87 6.82 -0.56
CA PHE A 91 -5.12 6.28 -0.03
C PHE A 91 -5.95 7.36 0.66
N GLN A 92 -5.34 8.19 1.51
CA GLN A 92 -6.05 9.26 2.22
C GLN A 92 -6.73 10.23 1.23
N GLN A 93 -5.99 10.68 0.20
CA GLN A 93 -6.51 11.56 -0.85
C GLN A 93 -7.69 10.91 -1.61
N ALA A 94 -7.52 9.66 -2.03
CA ALA A 94 -8.59 8.93 -2.71
C ALA A 94 -9.80 8.74 -1.77
N TRP A 95 -9.58 8.39 -0.51
CA TRP A 95 -10.65 8.03 0.43
C TRP A 95 -11.47 9.23 0.89
N GLN A 96 -10.80 10.33 1.26
CA GLN A 96 -11.45 11.50 1.83
C GLN A 96 -12.26 12.28 0.78
N LYS A 97 -11.89 12.22 -0.51
CA LYS A 97 -12.29 13.20 -1.54
C LYS A 97 -11.95 14.62 -1.08
N GLU A 98 -11.47 15.47 -1.98
CA GLU A 98 -11.64 16.91 -1.79
C GLU A 98 -13.14 17.22 -1.66
N ALA A 99 -13.64 17.24 -0.42
CA ALA A 99 -14.44 18.35 0.05
C ALA A 99 -13.48 19.41 0.60
N VAL A 100 -12.49 19.81 -0.21
CA VAL A 100 -11.96 21.17 -0.10
C VAL A 100 -13.04 22.05 -0.73
N SER A 101 -14.10 22.30 0.04
CA SER A 101 -14.85 23.53 -0.13
C SER A 101 -13.86 24.61 0.27
N THR A 102 -13.16 25.19 -0.71
CA THR A 102 -12.51 26.48 -0.53
C THR A 102 -13.59 27.44 -0.05
N ARG A 103 -13.52 27.81 1.23
CA ARG A 103 -14.32 28.87 1.81
C ARG A 103 -13.58 30.18 1.66
#